data_AF-A0AAJ0GGK6-F1
#
_entry.id   AF-A0AAJ0GGK6-F1
#
_cell.length_a   1.000
_cell.length_b   1.000
_cell.length_c   1.000
_cell.angle_alpha   90.00
_cell.angle_beta   90.00
_cell.angle_gamma   90.00
#
_symmetry.space_group_name_H-M   'P 1'
#
loop_
_entity.id
_entity.type
_entity.pdbx_description
1 polymer ?
#
loop_
_entity_poly.entity_id
_entity_poly.type
_entity_poly.pdbx_seq_one_letter_code
_entity_poly.pdbx_strand_id
1 'polypeptide(L)'
;MAAFDTRKYFDQDQGSDVTVYTGSPIRTLKCHKVILCNGSDLAKHIRPCWPRGPLQITVLQQHHPEAVEAMLRHLYGFQYDERDDGTKKQDLKPLDNLRVYVVATKYLVPALQAKALDAFNNQMADLGCLATLGDDPERLFELVKLLATYKEHDEAFPKKSNKTLLEHLPALMKLNDFRTWLGEEGNLALEVMLRSATEEKEIHYDVSICRKCLHTAVLCADDKETVRCCSGNRLEDFFNAEVKEFSYKDGKLSVASKAERLEKDIARIEAAEVQEEARELACEEMMGVRRQAIIKLEAERAAKTAKALNDRKSQEREAEQV
;
A
#
# COMPACT_ATOMS: atom_id res chain seq x y z
N MET A 1 10.93 52.07 -19.38
CA MET A 1 9.89 51.47 -20.24
C MET A 1 8.90 50.77 -19.34
N ALA A 2 7.61 51.07 -19.42
CA ALA A 2 6.60 50.32 -18.67
C ALA A 2 6.60 48.86 -19.14
N ALA A 3 6.66 47.91 -18.21
CA ALA A 3 6.56 46.49 -18.54
C ALA A 3 5.20 46.23 -19.20
N PHE A 4 5.20 45.52 -20.32
CA PHE A 4 3.98 45.13 -21.00
C PHE A 4 3.24 44.10 -20.14
N ASP A 5 2.10 44.48 -19.55
CA ASP A 5 1.30 43.56 -18.72
C ASP A 5 0.55 42.56 -19.60
N THR A 6 1.10 41.35 -19.68
CA THR A 6 0.53 40.23 -20.44
C THR A 6 -0.71 39.64 -19.78
N ARG A 7 -0.91 39.81 -18.47
CA ARG A 7 -1.96 39.10 -17.70
C ARG A 7 -3.36 39.39 -18.22
N LYS A 8 -3.62 40.64 -18.66
CA LYS A 8 -4.93 41.06 -19.21
C LYS A 8 -5.32 40.36 -20.52
N TYR A 9 -4.39 39.66 -21.17
CA TYR A 9 -4.63 38.90 -22.40
C TYR A 9 -4.81 37.40 -22.13
N PHE A 10 -4.73 36.96 -20.87
CA PHE A 10 -4.96 35.55 -20.54
C PHE A 10 -6.42 35.17 -20.77
N ASP A 11 -6.61 34.08 -21.52
CA ASP A 11 -7.93 33.55 -21.89
C ASP A 11 -8.87 34.58 -22.54
N GLN A 12 -8.31 35.50 -23.31
CA GLN A 12 -9.07 36.49 -24.09
C GLN A 12 -9.04 36.13 -25.58
N ASP A 13 -10.15 36.33 -26.28
CA ASP A 13 -10.19 36.18 -27.74
C ASP A 13 -9.32 37.22 -28.46
N GLN A 14 -9.20 38.42 -27.88
CA GLN A 14 -8.50 39.55 -28.49
C GLN A 14 -7.02 39.23 -28.72
N GLY A 15 -6.66 39.05 -29.99
CA GLY A 15 -5.27 38.78 -30.40
C GLY A 15 -4.83 37.33 -30.21
N SER A 16 -5.71 36.45 -29.73
CA SER A 16 -5.41 35.03 -29.60
C SER A 16 -5.21 34.38 -30.97
N ASP A 17 -4.15 33.60 -31.10
CA ASP A 17 -3.76 32.92 -32.34
C ASP A 17 -3.55 31.41 -32.13
N VAL A 18 -3.79 30.93 -30.90
CA VAL A 18 -3.75 29.51 -30.52
C VAL A 18 -4.82 29.24 -29.46
N THR A 19 -5.45 28.06 -29.55
CA THR A 19 -6.38 27.56 -28.53
C THR A 19 -5.82 26.27 -27.94
N VAL A 20 -5.72 26.22 -26.61
CA VAL A 20 -5.24 25.06 -25.85
C VAL A 20 -6.44 24.30 -25.30
N TYR A 21 -6.46 22.98 -25.51
CA TYR A 21 -7.45 22.07 -24.93
C TYR A 21 -6.78 21.21 -23.87
N THR A 22 -7.36 21.17 -22.67
CA THR A 22 -6.84 20.36 -21.55
C THR A 22 -7.44 18.96 -21.52
N GLY A 23 -6.96 18.12 -20.60
CA GLY A 23 -7.54 16.80 -20.28
C GLY A 23 -8.97 16.89 -19.72
N SER A 24 -9.53 15.77 -19.24
CA SER A 24 -10.90 15.71 -18.72
C SER A 24 -11.01 16.35 -17.32
N PRO A 25 -11.98 17.25 -17.05
CA PRO A 25 -12.94 17.80 -18.00
C PRO A 25 -12.27 18.77 -18.98
N ILE A 26 -12.63 18.67 -20.26
CA ILE A 26 -12.02 19.45 -21.34
C ILE A 26 -12.27 20.94 -21.07
N ARG A 27 -11.21 21.70 -20.81
CA ARG A 27 -11.22 23.16 -20.80
C ARG A 27 -10.57 23.68 -22.07
N THR A 28 -11.05 24.82 -22.52
CA THR A 28 -10.56 25.51 -23.72
C THR A 28 -9.98 26.84 -23.26
N LEU A 29 -8.71 27.10 -23.53
CA LEU A 29 -8.03 28.32 -23.13
C LEU A 29 -7.50 29.05 -24.37
N LYS A 30 -7.85 30.33 -24.50
CA LYS A 30 -7.36 31.22 -25.57
C LYS A 30 -5.98 31.76 -25.23
N CYS A 31 -5.04 31.61 -26.16
CA CYS A 31 -3.65 31.91 -25.91
C CYS A 31 -2.97 32.62 -27.10
N HIS A 32 -1.77 33.15 -26.82
CA HIS A 32 -0.95 33.92 -27.73
C HIS A 32 0.40 33.24 -27.92
N LYS A 33 0.75 32.82 -29.15
CA LYS A 33 1.99 32.09 -29.45
C LYS A 33 3.21 32.88 -29.00
N VAL A 34 3.23 34.19 -29.20
CA VAL A 34 4.36 35.05 -28.80
C VAL A 34 4.64 34.96 -27.29
N ILE A 35 3.60 34.91 -26.46
CA ILE A 35 3.74 34.79 -25.01
C ILE A 35 4.24 33.39 -24.65
N LEU A 36 3.62 32.35 -25.21
CA LEU A 36 4.00 30.96 -24.96
C LEU A 36 5.45 30.67 -25.36
N CYS A 37 5.90 31.19 -26.50
CA CYS A 37 7.26 31.00 -27.00
C CYS A 37 8.32 31.75 -26.17
N ASN A 38 7.94 32.84 -25.51
CA ASN A 38 8.88 33.66 -24.76
C ASN A 38 9.19 33.06 -23.38
N GLY A 39 8.21 32.44 -22.73
CA GLY A 39 8.36 31.91 -21.37
C GLY A 39 8.71 30.43 -21.28
N SER A 40 8.77 29.70 -22.40
CA SER A 40 8.98 28.25 -22.39
C SER A 40 9.46 27.70 -23.74
N ASP A 41 10.07 26.52 -23.70
CA ASP A 41 10.34 25.71 -24.89
C ASP A 41 9.09 24.99 -25.41
N LEU A 42 7.89 25.37 -24.93
CA LEU A 42 6.61 24.89 -25.42
C LEU A 42 6.49 25.09 -26.94
N ALA A 43 7.09 26.15 -27.48
CA ALA A 43 7.18 26.37 -28.92
C ALA A 43 7.79 25.17 -29.67
N LYS A 44 8.79 24.47 -29.12
CA LYS A 44 9.40 23.29 -29.75
C LYS A 44 8.45 22.10 -29.76
N HIS A 45 7.62 21.97 -28.73
CA HIS A 45 6.64 20.90 -28.58
C HIS A 45 5.37 21.16 -29.41
N ILE A 46 4.99 22.43 -29.60
CA ILE A 46 3.79 22.83 -30.34
C ILE A 46 4.10 23.10 -31.82
N ARG A 47 5.34 23.45 -32.20
CA ARG A 47 5.76 23.70 -33.59
C ARG A 47 5.35 22.61 -34.59
N PRO A 48 5.52 21.31 -34.29
CA PRO A 48 5.09 20.25 -35.22
C PRO A 48 3.59 20.28 -35.49
N CYS A 49 2.82 20.81 -34.54
CA CYS A 49 1.36 20.96 -34.60
C CYS A 49 0.92 22.32 -35.15
N TRP A 50 1.84 23.12 -35.71
CA TRP A 50 1.55 24.42 -36.33
C TRP A 50 1.49 24.33 -37.86
N PRO A 51 0.39 23.87 -38.49
CA PRO A 51 0.16 24.10 -39.91
C PRO A 51 -0.06 25.60 -40.15
N ARG A 52 0.29 26.14 -41.34
CA ARG A 52 0.18 27.58 -41.69
C ARG A 52 -1.27 28.11 -41.81
N GLY A 53 -2.14 27.82 -40.84
CA GLY A 53 -3.55 28.22 -40.80
C GLY A 53 -3.89 29.14 -39.62
N PRO A 54 -5.05 29.82 -39.68
CA PRO A 54 -5.39 30.96 -38.82
C PRO A 54 -5.84 30.60 -37.39
N LEU A 55 -6.18 29.34 -37.11
CA LEU A 55 -6.55 28.89 -35.76
C LEU A 55 -5.94 27.52 -35.49
N GLN A 56 -5.13 27.39 -34.43
CA GLN A 56 -4.40 26.16 -34.13
C GLN A 56 -4.84 25.59 -32.79
N ILE A 57 -5.13 24.28 -32.81
CA ILE A 57 -5.58 23.48 -31.68
C ILE A 57 -4.36 22.76 -31.12
N THR A 58 -3.94 23.11 -29.90
CA THR A 58 -2.93 22.34 -29.16
C THR A 58 -3.63 21.55 -28.07
N VAL A 59 -3.47 20.23 -28.11
CA VAL A 59 -4.14 19.32 -27.20
C VAL A 59 -3.15 18.87 -26.12
N LEU A 60 -3.33 19.36 -24.90
CA LEU A 60 -2.57 18.97 -23.70
C LEU A 60 -3.39 17.97 -22.86
N GLN A 61 -4.02 17.00 -23.52
CA GLN A 61 -4.98 16.05 -22.92
C GLN A 61 -4.38 15.13 -21.85
N GLN A 62 -3.07 14.89 -21.91
CA GLN A 62 -2.38 13.98 -21.00
C GLN A 62 -2.16 14.56 -19.59
N HIS A 63 -2.50 15.83 -19.37
CA HIS A 63 -2.23 16.53 -18.12
C HIS A 63 -3.51 17.02 -17.48
N HIS A 64 -3.46 17.13 -16.14
CA HIS A 64 -4.56 17.68 -15.38
C HIS A 64 -4.86 19.12 -15.83
N PRO A 65 -6.13 19.49 -16.09
CA PRO A 65 -6.49 20.82 -16.57
C PRO A 65 -5.93 21.97 -15.75
N GLU A 66 -6.01 21.84 -14.42
CA GLU A 66 -5.56 22.88 -13.49
C GLU A 66 -4.03 23.06 -13.52
N ALA A 67 -3.28 21.98 -13.73
CA ALA A 67 -1.82 22.06 -13.83
C ALA A 67 -1.37 22.75 -15.12
N VAL A 68 -2.07 22.48 -16.22
CA VAL A 68 -1.86 23.17 -17.50
C VAL A 68 -2.23 24.64 -17.36
N GLU A 69 -3.38 24.94 -16.78
CA GLU A 69 -3.84 26.31 -16.56
C GLU A 69 -2.85 27.11 -15.70
N ALA A 70 -2.39 26.55 -14.57
CA ALA A 70 -1.38 27.17 -13.71
C ALA A 70 -0.09 27.45 -14.48
N MET A 71 0.35 26.54 -15.34
CA MET A 71 1.50 26.78 -16.22
C MET A 71 1.25 27.93 -17.19
N LEU A 72 0.10 27.96 -17.87
CA LEU A 72 -0.21 29.02 -18.81
C LEU A 72 -0.31 30.38 -18.09
N ARG A 73 -0.97 30.46 -16.93
CA ARG A 73 -1.00 31.67 -16.11
C ARG A 73 0.40 32.14 -15.75
N HIS A 74 1.29 31.24 -15.34
CA HIS A 74 2.68 31.60 -15.06
C HIS A 74 3.37 32.25 -16.27
N LEU A 75 3.16 31.72 -17.49
CA LEU A 75 3.72 32.29 -18.73
C LEU A 75 3.17 33.68 -19.05
N TYR A 76 1.96 34.00 -18.58
CA TYR A 76 1.34 35.32 -18.70
C TYR A 76 1.75 36.29 -17.58
N GLY A 77 2.64 35.88 -16.68
CA GLY A 77 3.19 36.74 -15.63
C GLY A 77 2.38 36.74 -14.33
N PHE A 78 1.42 35.83 -14.16
CA PHE A 78 0.78 35.61 -12.86
C PHE A 78 1.78 34.97 -11.89
N GLN A 79 1.73 35.35 -10.61
CA GLN A 79 2.48 34.61 -9.60
C GLN A 79 1.81 33.26 -9.35
N TYR A 80 2.61 32.27 -9.01
CA TYR A 80 2.11 30.91 -8.77
C TYR A 80 1.25 30.82 -7.50
N ASP A 81 1.50 31.69 -6.53
CA ASP A 81 0.77 31.81 -5.27
C ASP A 81 -0.38 32.82 -5.31
N GLU A 82 -0.61 33.49 -6.46
CA GLU A 82 -1.69 34.47 -6.63
C GLU A 82 -3.03 33.79 -6.99
N ARG A 83 -4.09 34.16 -6.28
CA ARG A 83 -5.47 33.87 -6.68
C ARG A 83 -5.95 34.81 -7.78
N ASP A 84 -7.09 34.46 -8.39
CA ASP A 84 -7.79 35.29 -9.39
C ASP A 84 -8.13 36.70 -8.92
N ASP A 85 -8.36 36.88 -7.62
CA ASP A 85 -8.66 38.16 -6.99
C ASP A 85 -7.41 38.97 -6.61
N GLY A 86 -6.21 38.48 -6.95
CA GLY A 86 -4.93 39.11 -6.62
C GLY A 86 -4.52 38.96 -5.15
N THR A 87 -5.24 38.17 -4.36
CA THR A 87 -4.83 37.82 -2.99
C THR A 87 -3.82 36.68 -3.00
N LYS A 88 -2.91 36.67 -2.01
CA LYS A 88 -1.92 35.61 -1.86
C LYS A 88 -2.55 34.35 -1.24
N LYS A 89 -2.07 33.19 -1.72
CA LYS A 89 -2.35 31.79 -1.35
C LYS A 89 -3.42 31.11 -2.20
N GLN A 90 -3.02 30.60 -3.36
CA GLN A 90 -3.66 29.41 -3.90
C GLN A 90 -3.34 28.23 -2.95
N ASP A 91 -4.31 27.79 -2.14
CA ASP A 91 -4.15 26.63 -1.25
C ASP A 91 -4.27 25.33 -2.07
N LEU A 92 -3.38 25.17 -3.06
CA LEU A 92 -3.28 23.94 -3.85
C LEU A 92 -2.90 22.78 -2.92
N LYS A 93 -3.49 21.59 -3.11
CA LYS A 93 -3.10 20.41 -2.35
C LYS A 93 -1.75 19.88 -2.84
N PRO A 94 -1.04 19.04 -2.06
CA PRO A 94 0.26 18.50 -2.47
C PRO A 94 0.26 17.84 -3.86
N LEU A 95 -0.77 17.04 -4.17
CA LEU A 95 -0.92 16.41 -5.48
C LEU A 95 -1.01 17.45 -6.61
N ASP A 96 -1.71 18.57 -6.39
CA ASP A 96 -1.90 19.60 -7.41
C ASP A 96 -0.58 20.35 -7.67
N ASN A 97 0.19 20.64 -6.61
CA ASN A 97 1.54 21.18 -6.74
C ASN A 97 2.47 20.22 -7.52
N LEU A 98 2.41 18.92 -7.23
CA LEU A 98 3.19 17.93 -7.96
C LEU A 98 2.76 17.81 -9.44
N ARG A 99 1.47 17.89 -9.75
CA ARG A 99 0.97 17.93 -11.13
C ARG A 99 1.50 19.15 -11.89
N VAL A 100 1.54 20.32 -11.24
CA VAL A 100 2.15 21.53 -11.83
C VAL A 100 3.64 21.32 -12.06
N TYR A 101 4.35 20.76 -11.09
CA TYR A 101 5.77 20.42 -11.23
C TYR A 101 6.02 19.54 -12.46
N VAL A 102 5.22 18.50 -12.64
CA VAL A 102 5.30 17.57 -13.79
C VAL A 102 5.11 18.30 -15.12
N VAL A 103 4.07 19.14 -15.21
CA VAL A 103 3.78 19.93 -16.41
C VAL A 103 4.92 20.92 -16.70
N ALA A 104 5.37 21.65 -15.68
CA ALA A 104 6.47 22.61 -15.80
C ALA A 104 7.79 21.94 -16.22
N THR A 105 8.05 20.73 -15.71
CA THR A 105 9.22 19.92 -16.09
C THR A 105 9.13 19.51 -17.55
N LYS A 106 7.99 18.96 -18.00
CA LYS A 106 7.81 18.48 -19.37
C LYS A 106 7.91 19.60 -20.41
N TYR A 107 7.38 20.78 -20.10
CA TYR A 107 7.39 21.93 -21.01
C TYR A 107 8.52 22.91 -20.75
N LEU A 108 9.47 22.54 -19.89
CA LEU A 108 10.70 23.30 -19.60
C LEU A 108 10.39 24.75 -19.18
N VAL A 109 9.67 24.87 -18.06
CA VAL A 109 9.36 26.14 -17.38
C VAL A 109 10.05 26.15 -16.00
N PRO A 110 11.38 26.38 -15.93
CA PRO A 110 12.16 26.12 -14.71
C PRO A 110 11.72 26.94 -13.50
N ALA A 111 11.32 28.20 -13.72
CA ALA A 111 10.86 29.08 -12.65
C ALA A 111 9.57 28.56 -11.99
N LEU A 112 8.65 27.99 -12.78
CA LEU A 112 7.43 27.37 -12.26
C LEU A 112 7.73 26.03 -11.61
N GLN A 113 8.63 25.23 -12.22
CA GLN A 113 9.07 23.94 -11.69
C GLN A 113 9.60 24.11 -10.26
N ALA A 114 10.51 25.07 -10.03
CA ALA A 114 11.07 25.35 -8.72
C ALA A 114 9.99 25.76 -7.71
N LYS A 115 9.11 26.71 -8.08
CA LYS A 115 8.01 27.17 -7.22
C LYS A 115 7.04 26.05 -6.83
N ALA A 116 6.67 25.20 -7.77
CA ALA A 116 5.77 24.07 -7.54
C ALA A 116 6.42 23.01 -6.65
N LEU A 117 7.71 22.73 -6.84
CA LEU A 117 8.46 21.80 -6.00
C LEU A 117 8.60 22.31 -4.56
N ASP A 118 8.92 23.59 -4.38
CA ASP A 118 9.00 24.22 -3.06
C ASP A 118 7.65 24.16 -2.34
N ALA A 119 6.57 24.51 -3.03
CA ALA A 119 5.21 24.42 -2.48
C ALA A 119 4.85 22.98 -2.07
N PHE A 120 5.12 22.00 -2.94
CA PHE A 120 4.93 20.58 -2.65
C PHE A 120 5.74 20.13 -1.41
N ASN A 121 7.02 20.49 -1.35
CA ASN A 121 7.91 20.11 -0.25
C ASN A 121 7.47 20.71 1.08
N ASN A 122 7.07 21.98 1.09
CA ASN A 122 6.57 22.65 2.28
C ASN A 122 5.29 22.01 2.83
N GLN A 123 4.38 21.58 1.96
CA GLN A 123 3.15 20.91 2.38
C GLN A 123 3.37 19.47 2.81
N MET A 124 4.26 18.74 2.15
CA MET A 124 4.61 17.36 2.54
C MET A 124 5.39 17.29 3.86
N ALA A 125 6.01 18.40 4.29
CA ALA A 125 6.62 18.51 5.61
C ALA A 125 5.58 18.67 6.73
N ASP A 126 4.37 19.14 6.41
CA ASP A 126 3.26 19.25 7.35
C ASP A 126 2.55 17.89 7.47
N LEU A 127 2.67 17.26 8.64
CA LEU A 127 2.05 15.97 8.97
C LEU A 127 0.53 15.95 8.76
N GLY A 128 -0.15 17.10 8.86
CA GLY A 128 -1.59 17.21 8.63
C GLY A 128 -2.01 17.02 7.18
N CYS A 129 -1.16 17.37 6.21
CA CYS A 129 -1.49 17.26 4.79
C CYS A 129 -1.61 15.81 4.32
N LEU A 130 -0.72 14.92 4.78
CA LEU A 130 -0.76 13.50 4.42
C LEU A 130 -2.01 12.81 4.97
N ALA A 131 -2.45 13.18 6.18
CA ALA A 131 -3.68 12.65 6.76
C ALA A 131 -4.91 12.95 5.89
N THR A 132 -5.04 14.20 5.41
CA THR A 132 -6.16 14.59 4.52
C THR A 132 -6.11 13.96 3.12
N LEU A 133 -4.92 13.55 2.66
CA LEU A 133 -4.76 12.78 1.42
C LEU A 133 -5.07 11.30 1.63
N GLY A 134 -4.84 10.77 2.84
CA GLY A 134 -5.16 9.38 3.21
C GLY A 134 -6.66 9.06 3.18
N ASP A 135 -7.53 10.08 3.28
CA ASP A 135 -8.98 9.93 3.19
C ASP A 135 -9.47 9.62 1.76
N ASP A 136 -8.63 9.85 0.74
CA ASP A 136 -8.91 9.60 -0.67
C ASP A 136 -7.82 8.70 -1.29
N PRO A 137 -8.01 7.37 -1.27
CA PRO A 137 -7.03 6.42 -1.78
C PRO A 137 -6.67 6.63 -3.25
N GLU A 138 -7.60 7.13 -4.08
CA GLU A 138 -7.38 7.33 -5.51
C GLU A 138 -6.38 8.47 -5.75
N ARG A 139 -6.57 9.60 -5.05
CA ARG A 139 -5.63 10.72 -5.09
C ARG A 139 -4.27 10.34 -4.52
N LEU A 140 -4.27 9.53 -3.47
CA LEU A 140 -3.04 9.03 -2.88
C LEU A 140 -2.28 8.11 -3.83
N PHE A 141 -2.98 7.23 -4.52
CA PHE A 141 -2.40 6.39 -5.56
C PHE A 141 -1.77 7.24 -6.66
N GLU A 142 -2.48 8.27 -7.14
CA GLU A 142 -1.93 9.18 -8.15
C GLU A 142 -0.67 9.88 -7.66
N LEU A 143 -0.64 10.34 -6.40
CA LEU A 143 0.55 10.95 -5.79
C LEU A 143 1.74 10.00 -5.82
N VAL A 144 1.58 8.76 -5.34
CA VAL A 144 2.62 7.73 -5.33
C VAL A 144 3.09 7.43 -6.76
N LYS A 145 2.14 7.27 -7.70
CA LYS A 145 2.45 7.00 -9.10
C LYS A 145 3.28 8.12 -9.74
N LEU A 146 2.92 9.39 -9.48
CA LEU A 146 3.68 10.54 -10.00
C LEU A 146 5.08 10.62 -9.38
N LEU A 147 5.22 10.42 -8.07
CA LEU A 147 6.53 10.41 -7.41
C LEU A 147 7.43 9.28 -7.93
N ALA A 148 6.87 8.09 -8.14
CA ALA A 148 7.61 6.97 -8.72
C ALA A 148 8.01 7.23 -10.19
N THR A 149 7.13 7.85 -10.98
CA THR A 149 7.39 8.18 -12.38
C THR A 149 8.50 9.23 -12.52
N TYR A 150 8.53 10.23 -11.64
CA TYR A 150 9.49 11.34 -11.68
C TYR A 150 10.67 11.16 -10.71
N LYS A 151 10.94 9.93 -10.29
CA LYS A 151 11.96 9.58 -9.28
C LYS A 151 13.38 10.07 -9.58
N GLU A 152 13.71 10.27 -10.86
CA GLU A 152 15.03 10.74 -11.31
C GLU A 152 15.18 12.26 -11.26
N HIS A 153 14.08 12.99 -11.10
CA HIS A 153 14.11 14.45 -11.11
C HIS A 153 14.38 15.06 -9.72
N ASP A 154 14.18 14.31 -8.64
CA ASP A 154 14.43 14.75 -7.27
C ASP A 154 14.76 13.54 -6.39
N GLU A 155 15.92 13.56 -5.72
CA GLU A 155 16.41 12.45 -4.88
C GLU A 155 15.50 12.14 -3.67
N ALA A 156 14.66 13.08 -3.26
CA ALA A 156 13.70 12.89 -2.19
C ALA A 156 12.43 12.16 -2.65
N PHE A 157 12.12 12.15 -3.96
CA PHE A 157 10.90 11.53 -4.48
C PHE A 157 10.80 10.02 -4.22
N PRO A 158 11.85 9.20 -4.46
CA PRO A 158 11.81 7.78 -4.10
C PRO A 158 11.48 7.56 -2.63
N LYS A 159 12.13 8.32 -1.74
CA LYS A 159 11.95 8.20 -0.28
C LYS A 159 10.53 8.60 0.14
N LYS A 160 10.01 9.70 -0.41
CA LYS A 160 8.64 10.17 -0.16
C LYS A 160 7.60 9.18 -0.70
N SER A 161 7.79 8.71 -1.93
CA SER A 161 6.92 7.72 -2.56
C SER A 161 6.82 6.45 -1.72
N ASN A 162 7.97 5.87 -1.36
CA ASN A 162 8.01 4.62 -0.60
C ASN A 162 7.45 4.79 0.81
N LYS A 163 7.73 5.90 1.48
CA LYS A 163 7.14 6.20 2.79
C LYS A 163 5.61 6.26 2.71
N THR A 164 5.07 7.10 1.82
CA THR A 164 3.62 7.27 1.66
C THR A 164 2.94 5.98 1.21
N LEU A 165 3.58 5.22 0.32
CA LEU A 165 3.10 3.93 -0.16
C LEU A 165 2.92 2.92 0.98
N LEU A 166 3.91 2.79 1.86
CA LEU A 166 3.87 1.84 2.98
C LEU A 166 2.87 2.27 4.06
N GLU A 167 2.86 3.56 4.43
CA GLU A 167 1.95 4.11 5.44
C GLU A 167 0.47 3.88 5.09
N HIS A 168 0.14 3.85 3.79
CA HIS A 168 -1.23 3.71 3.31
C HIS A 168 -1.47 2.47 2.45
N LEU A 169 -0.55 1.50 2.49
CA LEU A 169 -0.62 0.29 1.69
C LEU A 169 -1.96 -0.46 1.82
N PRO A 170 -2.57 -0.61 3.03
CA PRO A 170 -3.86 -1.28 3.16
C PRO A 170 -5.01 -0.58 2.42
N ALA A 171 -4.98 0.75 2.32
CA ALA A 171 -5.98 1.52 1.59
C ALA A 171 -5.75 1.42 0.07
N LEU A 172 -4.48 1.52 -0.35
CA LEU A 172 -4.09 1.44 -1.77
C LEU A 172 -4.36 0.05 -2.37
N MET A 173 -4.11 -1.03 -1.62
CA MET A 173 -4.35 -2.41 -2.08
C MET A 173 -5.82 -2.70 -2.43
N LYS A 174 -6.77 -1.92 -1.91
CA LYS A 174 -8.20 -2.04 -2.27
C LYS A 174 -8.48 -1.54 -3.68
N LEU A 175 -7.65 -0.64 -4.21
CA LEU A 175 -7.81 -0.10 -5.55
C LEU A 175 -7.35 -1.10 -6.62
N ASN A 176 -8.21 -1.38 -7.59
CA ASN A 176 -7.87 -2.26 -8.70
C ASN A 176 -6.74 -1.67 -9.57
N ASP A 177 -6.77 -0.36 -9.80
CA ASP A 177 -5.77 0.32 -10.62
C ASP A 177 -4.39 0.32 -9.96
N PHE A 178 -4.34 0.41 -8.63
CA PHE A 178 -3.10 0.26 -7.87
C PHE A 178 -2.53 -1.14 -7.99
N ARG A 179 -3.35 -2.18 -7.80
CA ARG A 179 -2.94 -3.59 -7.96
C ARG A 179 -2.41 -3.87 -9.37
N THR A 180 -3.08 -3.32 -10.38
CA THR A 180 -2.68 -3.45 -11.78
C THR A 180 -1.32 -2.77 -12.01
N TRP A 181 -1.17 -1.52 -11.57
CA TRP A 181 0.08 -0.77 -11.69
C TRP A 181 1.24 -1.43 -10.94
N LEU A 182 0.99 -1.98 -9.74
CA LEU A 182 2.01 -2.70 -8.97
C LEU A 182 2.49 -3.96 -9.72
N GLY A 183 1.59 -4.65 -10.43
CA GLY A 183 1.93 -5.79 -11.27
C GLY A 183 2.75 -5.43 -12.52
N GLU A 184 2.56 -4.22 -13.06
CA GLU A 184 3.38 -3.66 -14.15
C GLU A 184 4.77 -3.24 -13.64
N GLU A 185 4.84 -2.62 -12.46
CA GLU A 185 6.06 -2.15 -11.81
C GLU A 185 6.68 -3.23 -10.90
N GLY A 186 7.10 -4.35 -11.49
CA GLY A 186 7.57 -5.53 -10.74
C GLY A 186 8.67 -5.28 -9.70
N ASN A 187 9.56 -4.31 -9.93
CA ASN A 187 10.59 -3.92 -8.94
C ASN A 187 9.99 -3.23 -7.71
N LEU A 188 8.96 -2.41 -7.90
CA LEU A 188 8.26 -1.75 -6.81
C LEU A 188 7.44 -2.76 -6.01
N ALA A 189 6.81 -3.73 -6.68
CA ALA A 189 6.12 -4.84 -6.01
C ALA A 189 7.06 -5.59 -5.06
N LEU A 190 8.26 -5.92 -5.54
CA LEU A 190 9.31 -6.56 -4.72
C LEU A 190 9.73 -5.70 -3.54
N GLU A 191 9.94 -4.40 -3.75
CA GLU A 191 10.31 -3.49 -2.66
C GLU A 191 9.21 -3.37 -1.60
N VAL A 192 7.96 -3.23 -2.02
CA VAL A 192 6.79 -3.19 -1.12
C VAL A 192 6.72 -4.47 -0.30
N MET A 193 6.80 -5.63 -0.94
CA MET A 193 6.74 -6.92 -0.25
C MET A 193 7.86 -7.10 0.78
N LEU A 194 9.10 -6.80 0.40
CA LEU A 194 10.25 -6.94 1.30
C LEU A 194 10.12 -6.02 2.51
N ARG A 195 9.63 -4.79 2.33
CA ARG A 195 9.47 -3.83 3.42
C ARG A 195 8.28 -4.13 4.32
N SER A 196 7.13 -4.52 3.76
CA SER A 196 5.98 -4.97 4.54
C SER A 196 6.29 -6.19 5.40
N ALA A 197 7.25 -7.03 4.98
CA ALA A 197 7.68 -8.18 5.74
C ALA A 197 8.73 -7.88 6.84
N THR A 198 9.29 -6.66 6.85
CA THR A 198 10.23 -6.19 7.90
C THR A 198 9.55 -5.41 9.03
N GLU A 199 8.36 -4.86 8.79
CA GLU A 199 7.53 -4.30 9.85
C GLU A 199 6.76 -5.45 10.53
N GLU A 200 6.85 -5.59 11.85
CA GLU A 200 6.34 -6.72 12.66
C GLU A 200 4.81 -6.95 12.63
N LYS A 201 4.10 -6.41 11.64
CA LYS A 201 2.71 -6.79 11.35
C LYS A 201 2.74 -7.88 10.30
N GLU A 202 2.31 -9.07 10.69
CA GLU A 202 2.15 -10.21 9.80
C GLU A 202 1.05 -9.87 8.77
N ILE A 203 1.43 -9.29 7.62
CA ILE A 203 0.52 -9.04 6.51
C ILE A 203 0.75 -10.14 5.47
N HIS A 204 -0.26 -10.99 5.27
CA HIS A 204 -0.20 -12.09 4.32
C HIS A 204 -0.55 -11.60 2.91
N TYR A 205 0.40 -11.73 1.98
CA TYR A 205 0.20 -11.50 0.55
C TYR A 205 0.48 -12.78 -0.22
N ASP A 206 -0.41 -13.15 -1.13
CA ASP A 206 -0.22 -14.26 -2.06
C ASP A 206 0.29 -13.71 -3.39
N VAL A 207 1.46 -14.14 -3.86
CA VAL A 207 1.96 -13.73 -5.18
C VAL A 207 1.80 -14.86 -6.17
N SER A 208 1.10 -14.57 -7.26
CA SER A 208 0.90 -15.50 -8.36
C SER A 208 1.44 -14.89 -9.64
N ILE A 209 2.33 -15.62 -10.31
CA ILE A 209 2.90 -15.21 -11.60
C ILE A 209 2.16 -15.96 -12.69
N CYS A 210 1.59 -15.24 -13.66
CA CYS A 210 0.99 -15.90 -14.82
C CYS A 210 2.08 -16.50 -15.71
N ARG A 211 2.13 -17.83 -15.85
CA ARG A 211 3.10 -18.50 -16.73
C ARG A 211 2.97 -18.15 -18.21
N LYS A 212 1.81 -17.64 -18.67
CA LYS A 212 1.59 -17.28 -20.08
C LYS A 212 2.11 -15.90 -20.45
N CYS A 213 1.87 -14.90 -19.60
CA CYS A 213 2.24 -13.50 -19.89
C CYS A 213 3.34 -12.95 -18.96
N LEU A 214 3.83 -13.75 -18.01
CA LEU A 214 4.85 -13.40 -17.01
C LEU A 214 4.50 -12.20 -16.11
N HIS A 215 3.28 -11.67 -16.19
CA HIS A 215 2.80 -10.64 -15.28
C HIS A 215 2.62 -11.19 -13.86
N THR A 216 3.05 -10.38 -12.89
CA THR A 216 2.98 -10.69 -11.46
C THR A 216 1.69 -10.14 -10.89
N ALA A 217 0.88 -11.00 -10.26
CA ALA A 217 -0.29 -10.59 -9.48
C ALA A 217 0.04 -10.70 -7.99
N VAL A 218 -0.20 -9.62 -7.25
CA VAL A 218 -0.11 -9.58 -5.79
C VAL A 218 -1.54 -9.60 -5.24
N LEU A 219 -1.89 -10.66 -4.52
CA LEU A 219 -3.18 -10.87 -3.87
C LEU A 219 -3.04 -10.53 -2.39
N CYS A 220 -4.01 -9.79 -1.86
CA CYS A 220 -4.17 -9.63 -0.41
C CYS A 220 -4.93 -10.86 0.13
N ALA A 221 -4.52 -11.42 1.27
CA ALA A 221 -5.13 -12.65 1.82
C ALA A 221 -6.65 -12.55 2.06
N ASP A 222 -7.17 -11.33 2.26
CA ASP A 222 -8.60 -11.07 2.53
C ASP A 222 -9.47 -10.95 1.28
N ASP A 223 -8.89 -10.85 0.08
CA ASP A 223 -9.63 -10.47 -1.14
C ASP A 223 -9.36 -11.44 -2.29
N LYS A 224 -9.86 -12.67 -2.14
CA LYS A 224 -9.66 -13.79 -3.08
C LYS A 224 -10.41 -13.64 -4.42
N GLU A 225 -11.23 -12.59 -4.59
CA GLU A 225 -12.24 -12.57 -5.66
C GLU A 225 -11.86 -11.80 -6.94
N THR A 226 -10.76 -11.03 -6.98
CA THR A 226 -10.60 -10.04 -8.06
C THR A 226 -9.20 -9.95 -8.69
N VAL A 227 -8.71 -11.04 -9.28
CA VAL A 227 -7.64 -10.94 -10.29
C VAL A 227 -8.04 -11.67 -11.58
N ARG A 228 -8.19 -10.91 -12.67
CA ARG A 228 -8.33 -11.42 -14.03
C ARG A 228 -7.02 -11.22 -14.77
N CYS A 229 -6.46 -12.30 -15.30
CA CYS A 229 -5.28 -12.28 -16.16
C CYS A 229 -5.68 -12.10 -17.64
N CYS A 230 -4.69 -11.78 -18.50
CA CYS A 230 -4.58 -11.62 -19.96
C CYS A 230 -5.61 -12.32 -20.91
N SER A 231 -6.49 -13.20 -20.43
CA SER A 231 -7.54 -13.89 -21.20
C SER A 231 -8.96 -13.75 -20.63
N GLY A 232 -9.19 -12.97 -19.57
CA GLY A 232 -10.53 -12.75 -19.00
C GLY A 232 -11.10 -13.91 -18.17
N ASN A 233 -10.30 -14.95 -17.93
CA ASN A 233 -10.72 -16.12 -17.15
C ASN A 233 -10.64 -15.86 -15.64
N ARG A 234 -11.51 -16.53 -14.87
CA ARG A 234 -11.49 -16.50 -13.40
C ARG A 234 -10.27 -17.29 -12.88
N LEU A 235 -9.78 -16.92 -11.69
CA LEU A 235 -8.68 -17.58 -10.98
C LEU A 235 -8.87 -19.10 -10.83
N GLU A 236 -10.12 -19.58 -10.81
CA GLU A 236 -10.46 -21.00 -10.74
C GLU A 236 -9.97 -21.81 -11.95
N ASP A 237 -9.69 -21.17 -13.09
CA ASP A 237 -9.14 -21.84 -14.27
C ASP A 237 -7.60 -21.98 -14.23
N PHE A 238 -6.94 -21.46 -13.18
CA PHE A 238 -5.47 -21.39 -13.05
C PHE A 238 -4.85 -22.47 -12.16
N PHE A 239 -5.57 -23.52 -11.74
CA PHE A 239 -5.10 -24.55 -10.80
C PHE A 239 -3.86 -25.38 -11.24
N ASN A 240 -3.18 -25.02 -12.33
CA ASN A 240 -1.86 -25.55 -12.72
C ASN A 240 -0.71 -24.53 -12.59
N ALA A 241 -0.91 -23.38 -11.95
CA ALA A 241 0.17 -22.44 -11.63
C ALA A 241 0.82 -22.80 -10.27
N GLU A 242 2.15 -22.82 -10.22
CA GLU A 242 2.91 -22.87 -8.96
C GLU A 242 2.57 -21.62 -8.14
N VAL A 243 1.72 -21.78 -7.12
CA VAL A 243 1.52 -20.77 -6.09
C VAL A 243 2.69 -20.91 -5.11
N LYS A 244 3.60 -19.94 -5.17
CA LYS A 244 4.74 -19.85 -4.24
C LYS A 244 4.33 -18.91 -3.12
N GLU A 245 4.21 -19.46 -1.92
CA GLU A 245 3.98 -18.67 -0.72
C GLU A 245 5.33 -18.13 -0.25
N PHE A 246 5.42 -16.81 -0.12
CA PHE A 246 6.61 -16.14 0.36
C PHE A 246 6.40 -15.81 1.84
N SER A 247 7.19 -16.44 2.70
CA SER A 247 7.19 -16.18 4.14
C SER A 247 8.56 -15.65 4.53
N TYR A 248 8.59 -14.44 5.12
CA TYR A 248 9.81 -13.82 5.60
C TYR A 248 9.78 -13.75 7.11
N LYS A 249 10.73 -14.41 7.76
CA LYS A 249 10.88 -14.40 9.22
C LYS A 249 12.35 -14.34 9.59
N ASP A 250 12.71 -13.49 10.55
CA ASP A 250 14.08 -13.34 11.08
C ASP A 250 15.15 -13.05 10.00
N GLY A 251 14.83 -12.20 9.03
CA GLY A 251 15.78 -11.82 7.97
C GLY A 251 15.96 -12.89 6.88
N LYS A 252 15.15 -13.96 6.87
CA LYS A 252 15.22 -15.04 5.89
C LYS A 252 13.93 -15.15 5.09
N LEU A 253 14.06 -15.05 3.77
CA LEU A 253 13.00 -15.38 2.83
C LEU A 253 12.92 -16.90 2.69
N SER A 254 11.83 -17.47 3.16
CA SER A 254 11.44 -18.84 2.87
C SER A 254 10.40 -18.84 1.76
N VAL A 255 10.69 -19.58 0.70
CA VAL A 255 9.74 -19.85 -0.37
C VAL A 255 9.25 -21.25 -0.10
N ALA A 256 8.00 -21.38 0.33
CA ALA A 256 7.37 -22.68 0.51
C ALA A 256 6.35 -22.87 -0.62
N SER A 257 6.37 -24.04 -1.23
CA SER A 257 5.22 -24.45 -2.02
C SER A 257 4.04 -24.70 -1.07
N LYS A 258 2.81 -24.46 -1.54
CA LYS A 258 1.59 -24.78 -0.77
C LYS A 258 1.58 -26.24 -0.28
N ALA A 259 2.21 -27.14 -1.04
CA ALA A 259 2.39 -28.55 -0.66
C ALA A 259 3.30 -28.73 0.56
N GLU A 260 4.45 -28.07 0.60
CA GLU A 260 5.40 -28.16 1.73
C GLU A 260 4.80 -27.62 3.04
N ARG A 261 3.94 -26.59 2.98
CA ARG A 261 3.24 -26.08 4.17
C ARG A 261 2.18 -27.06 4.66
N LEU A 262 1.38 -27.62 3.75
CA LEU A 262 0.40 -28.65 4.08
C LEU A 262 1.07 -29.88 4.72
N GLU A 263 2.21 -30.32 4.20
CA GLU A 263 3.00 -31.41 4.80
C GLU A 263 3.48 -31.06 6.22
N LYS A 264 3.94 -29.81 6.43
CA LYS A 264 4.37 -29.34 7.76
C LYS A 264 3.22 -29.23 8.75
N ASP A 265 2.07 -28.75 8.29
CA ASP A 265 0.88 -28.59 9.13
C ASP A 265 0.29 -29.96 9.49
N ILE A 266 0.26 -30.91 8.55
CA ILE A 266 -0.11 -32.31 8.81
C ILE A 266 0.83 -32.92 9.85
N ALA A 267 2.15 -32.82 9.66
CA ALA A 267 3.12 -33.35 10.62
C ALA A 267 2.99 -32.73 12.02
N ARG A 268 2.60 -31.46 12.11
CA ARG A 268 2.39 -30.77 13.39
C ARG A 268 1.11 -31.23 14.08
N ILE A 269 0.04 -31.49 13.33
CA ILE A 269 -1.21 -32.05 13.85
C ILE A 269 -0.96 -33.47 14.37
N GLU A 270 -0.32 -34.32 13.57
CA GLU A 270 0.03 -35.69 13.96
C GLU A 270 0.89 -35.72 15.23
N ALA A 271 1.89 -34.83 15.34
CA ALA A 271 2.71 -34.72 16.54
C ALA A 271 1.93 -34.25 17.78
N ALA A 272 0.90 -33.41 17.61
CA ALA A 272 0.06 -32.95 18.70
C ALA A 272 -0.88 -34.06 19.19
N GLU A 273 -1.47 -34.85 18.28
CA GLU A 273 -2.29 -36.02 18.61
C GLU A 273 -1.49 -37.06 19.41
N VAL A 274 -0.27 -37.38 18.97
CA VAL A 274 0.62 -38.30 19.70
C VAL A 274 0.98 -37.77 21.10
N GLN A 275 1.15 -36.46 21.28
CA GLN A 275 1.38 -35.88 22.60
C GLN A 275 0.15 -35.93 23.51
N GLU A 276 -1.04 -35.81 22.94
CA GLU A 276 -2.30 -35.90 23.68
C GLU A 276 -2.55 -37.33 24.17
N GLU A 277 -2.39 -38.33 23.30
CA GLU A 277 -2.47 -39.76 23.68
C GLU A 277 -1.45 -40.13 24.78
N ALA A 278 -0.21 -39.63 24.67
CA ALA A 278 0.80 -39.85 25.69
C ALA A 278 0.44 -39.23 27.05
N ARG A 279 -0.25 -38.07 27.05
CA ARG A 279 -0.74 -37.43 28.28
C ARG A 279 -1.89 -38.20 28.91
N GLU A 280 -2.79 -38.75 28.10
CA GLU A 280 -3.89 -39.58 28.59
C GLU A 280 -3.35 -40.85 29.27
N LEU A 281 -2.41 -41.56 28.62
CA LEU A 281 -1.74 -42.74 29.19
C LEU A 281 -1.04 -42.42 30.52
N ALA A 282 -0.30 -41.30 30.59
CA ALA A 282 0.35 -40.88 31.84
C ALA A 282 -0.66 -40.54 32.94
N CYS A 283 -1.83 -39.99 32.58
CA CYS A 283 -2.91 -39.72 33.53
C CYS A 283 -3.53 -41.02 34.06
N GLU A 284 -3.73 -42.02 33.20
CA GLU A 284 -4.22 -43.34 33.59
C GLU A 284 -3.25 -44.07 34.53
N GLU A 285 -1.94 -44.04 34.24
CA GLU A 285 -0.91 -44.60 35.12
C GLU A 285 -0.92 -43.92 36.50
N MET A 286 -0.97 -42.58 36.53
CA MET A 286 -1.02 -41.80 37.77
C MET A 286 -2.29 -42.13 38.59
N MET A 287 -3.43 -42.28 37.91
CA MET A 287 -4.69 -42.68 38.55
C MET A 287 -4.63 -44.12 39.07
N GLY A 288 -3.95 -45.03 38.36
CA GLY A 288 -3.67 -46.39 38.80
C GLY A 288 -2.84 -46.43 40.09
N VAL A 289 -1.75 -45.67 40.15
CA VAL A 289 -0.89 -45.54 41.35
C VAL A 289 -1.68 -44.96 42.53
N ARG A 290 -2.50 -43.94 42.29
CA ARG A 290 -3.34 -43.32 43.33
C ARG A 290 -4.37 -44.32 43.90
N ARG A 291 -4.99 -45.14 43.05
CA ARG A 291 -5.92 -46.20 43.50
C ARG A 291 -5.22 -47.22 44.38
N GLN A 292 -4.02 -47.69 44.01
CA GLN A 292 -3.25 -48.62 44.83
C GLN A 292 -2.86 -48.04 46.19
N ALA A 293 -2.49 -46.76 46.24
CA ALA A 293 -2.18 -46.07 47.50
C ALA A 293 -3.40 -45.96 48.43
N ILE A 294 -4.59 -45.68 47.89
CA ILE A 294 -5.84 -45.64 48.66
C ILE A 294 -6.15 -47.02 49.25
N ILE A 295 -6.08 -48.08 48.44
CA ILE A 295 -6.31 -49.47 48.90
C ILE A 295 -5.37 -49.83 50.05
N LYS A 296 -4.08 -49.45 49.95
CA LYS A 296 -3.10 -49.70 51.01
C LYS A 296 -3.44 -48.95 52.31
N LEU A 297 -3.83 -47.69 52.22
CA LEU A 297 -4.23 -46.89 53.38
C LEU A 297 -5.49 -47.44 54.06
N GLU A 298 -6.46 -47.91 53.28
CA GLU A 298 -7.68 -48.54 53.81
C GLU A 298 -7.36 -49.86 54.53
N ALA A 299 -6.47 -50.68 53.96
CA ALA A 299 -6.00 -51.90 54.59
C ALA A 299 -5.28 -51.63 55.92
N GLU A 300 -4.41 -50.62 55.97
CA GLU A 300 -3.72 -50.21 57.21
C GLU A 300 -4.69 -49.70 58.28
N ARG A 301 -5.71 -48.93 57.88
CA ARG A 301 -6.77 -48.47 58.79
C ARG A 301 -7.57 -49.65 59.34
N ALA A 302 -7.98 -50.58 58.47
CA ALA A 302 -8.70 -51.78 58.88
C ALA A 302 -7.88 -52.62 59.89
N ALA A 303 -6.58 -52.79 59.64
CA ALA A 303 -5.68 -53.51 60.54
C ALA A 303 -5.55 -52.82 61.91
N LYS A 304 -5.43 -51.48 61.95
CA LYS A 304 -5.40 -50.72 63.20
C LYS A 304 -6.71 -50.85 63.99
N THR A 305 -7.85 -50.76 63.33
CA THR A 305 -9.17 -50.93 63.95
C THR A 305 -9.36 -52.34 64.50
N ALA A 306 -8.96 -53.37 63.75
CA ALA A 306 -9.03 -54.75 64.18
C ALA A 306 -8.14 -55.01 65.41
N LYS A 307 -6.93 -54.46 65.43
CA LYS A 307 -6.03 -54.54 66.58
C LYS A 307 -6.64 -53.87 67.82
N ALA A 308 -7.14 -52.64 67.68
CA ALA A 308 -7.78 -51.92 68.80
C ALA A 308 -9.00 -52.67 69.36
N LEU A 309 -9.80 -53.30 68.49
CA LEU A 309 -10.93 -54.13 68.92
C LEU A 309 -10.48 -55.37 69.68
N ASN A 310 -9.39 -56.00 69.26
CA ASN A 310 -8.83 -57.17 69.95
C ASN A 310 -8.24 -56.81 71.31
N ASP A 311 -7.49 -55.70 71.39
CA ASP A 311 -6.91 -55.17 72.63
C ASP A 311 -8.01 -54.79 73.64
N ARG A 312 -9.12 -54.22 73.16
CA ARG A 312 -10.30 -53.95 74.01
C ARG A 312 -10.94 -55.24 74.54
N LYS A 313 -11.10 -56.26 73.68
CA LYS A 313 -11.64 -57.56 74.10
C LYS A 313 -10.74 -58.27 75.10
N SER A 314 -9.41 -58.11 75.02
CA SER A 314 -8.51 -58.68 76.03
C SER A 314 -8.63 -57.95 77.36
N GLN A 315 -8.71 -56.62 77.36
CA GLN A 315 -8.95 -55.82 78.57
C GLN A 315 -10.28 -56.16 79.24
N GLU A 316 -11.35 -56.35 78.46
CA GLU A 316 -12.66 -56.77 78.98
C GLU A 316 -12.58 -58.15 79.65
N ARG A 317 -11.84 -59.11 79.08
CA ARG A 317 -11.63 -60.44 79.69
C ARG A 317 -10.78 -60.41 80.96
N GLU A 318 -9.77 -59.54 81.01
CA GLU A 318 -8.95 -59.36 82.22
C GLU A 318 -9.78 -58.74 83.35
N ALA A 319 -10.67 -57.79 83.04
CA ALA A 319 -11.57 -57.18 84.02
C ALA A 319 -12.61 -58.18 84.57
N GLU A 320 -13.04 -59.18 83.79
CA GLU A 320 -13.95 -60.24 84.25
C GLU A 320 -13.29 -61.26 85.20
N GLN A 321 -11.96 -61.29 85.31
CA GLN A 321 -11.22 -62.23 86.17
C GLN A 321 -10.84 -61.67 87.55
N VAL A 322 -11.08 -60.38 87.81
CA VAL A 322 -10.82 -59.67 89.08
C VAL A 322 -12.09 -59.56 89.90
#